data_AF-A0A7Y5VBP4-F1
#
_entry.id   AF-A0A7Y5VBP4-F1
#
_cell.length_a   1.000
_cell.length_b   1.000
_cell.length_c   1.000
_cell.angle_alpha   90.00
_cell.angle_beta   90.00
_cell.angle_gamma   90.00
#
_symmetry.space_group_name_H-M   'P 1'
#
loop_
_entity.id
_entity.type
_entity.pdbx_description
1 polymer ?
#
loop_
_entity_poly.entity_id
_entity_poly.type
_entity_poly.pdbx_seq_one_letter_code
_entity_poly.pdbx_strand_id
1 'polypeptide(L)'
;MRHLLGLVESEAPGIWPVALEVLVRTGAPATARELASMFASEHTAEWSDALVLALLRLGNADAVARCRAYVRDELRLHHPGALPLLAWLYRESLDDALSMGARYFAEVLGAAAPRDPRLIVELHRQLPRQLDGLLAVSTSAVLDLIDRVTQADEAAGRVLAALIAEHLARPEARARFGGRAVGALGEAIRLRAG
;
A
#
# COMPACT_ATOMS: atom_id res chain seq x y z
N MET A 1 25.13 8.94 -11.24
CA MET A 1 24.53 8.56 -9.94
C MET A 1 24.53 9.71 -8.94
N ARG A 2 25.69 10.25 -8.50
CA ARG A 2 25.76 11.38 -7.54
C ARG A 2 24.91 12.60 -7.91
N HIS A 3 24.89 12.99 -9.19
CA HIS A 3 24.05 14.12 -9.63
C HIS A 3 22.55 13.87 -9.41
N LEU A 4 22.06 12.64 -9.66
CA LEU A 4 20.65 12.28 -9.46
C LEU A 4 20.28 12.27 -7.98
N LEU A 5 21.18 11.78 -7.13
CA LEU A 5 20.99 11.80 -5.67
C LEU A 5 20.89 13.23 -5.15
N GLY A 6 21.73 14.15 -5.63
CA GLY A 6 21.63 15.56 -5.27
C GLY A 6 20.30 16.21 -5.70
N LEU A 7 19.75 15.83 -6.87
CA LEU A 7 18.43 16.31 -7.31
C LEU A 7 17.29 15.79 -6.42
N VAL A 8 17.41 14.54 -5.92
CA VAL A 8 16.46 13.97 -4.97
C VAL A 8 16.56 14.67 -3.62
N GLU A 9 17.77 14.82 -3.09
CA GLU A 9 18.02 15.44 -1.78
C GLU A 9 17.58 16.91 -1.74
N SER A 10 17.78 17.67 -2.81
CA SER A 10 17.39 19.08 -2.86
C SER A 10 15.91 19.32 -3.24
N GLU A 11 15.09 18.26 -3.35
CA GLU A 11 13.71 18.32 -3.86
C GLU A 11 13.57 19.13 -5.16
N ALA A 12 14.51 18.96 -6.11
CA ALA A 12 14.58 19.77 -7.33
C ALA A 12 13.22 19.81 -8.08
N PRO A 13 12.55 20.98 -8.18
CA PRO A 13 11.16 21.06 -8.64
C PRO A 13 10.95 20.44 -10.02
N GLY A 14 9.94 19.57 -10.12
CA GLY A 14 9.54 18.89 -11.36
C GLY A 14 10.51 17.81 -11.85
N ILE A 15 11.68 17.63 -11.22
CA ILE A 15 12.73 16.71 -11.70
C ILE A 15 13.03 15.62 -10.67
N TRP A 16 12.96 15.93 -9.37
CA TRP A 16 13.33 14.97 -8.32
C TRP A 16 12.55 13.64 -8.39
N PRO A 17 11.23 13.58 -8.72
CA PRO A 17 10.54 12.29 -8.81
C PRO A 17 11.06 11.43 -9.96
N VAL A 18 11.42 12.08 -11.07
CA VAL A 18 12.01 11.42 -12.25
C VAL A 18 13.40 10.91 -11.91
N ALA A 19 14.22 11.73 -11.23
CA ALA A 19 15.54 11.32 -10.79
C ALA A 19 15.46 10.11 -9.86
N LEU A 20 14.52 10.10 -8.90
CA LEU A 20 14.29 8.98 -8.00
C LEU A 20 13.89 7.70 -8.76
N GLU A 21 12.97 7.79 -9.73
CA GLU A 21 12.59 6.62 -10.53
C GLU A 21 13.77 6.06 -11.34
N VAL A 22 14.62 6.93 -11.91
CA VAL A 22 15.84 6.50 -12.60
C VAL A 22 16.79 5.79 -11.64
N LEU A 23 16.97 6.32 -10.42
CA LEU A 23 17.77 5.68 -9.38
C LEU A 23 17.22 4.30 -8.99
N VAL A 24 15.91 4.14 -8.87
CA VAL A 24 15.28 2.85 -8.54
C VAL A 24 15.47 1.83 -9.66
N ARG A 25 15.29 2.25 -10.92
CA ARG A 25 15.41 1.35 -12.09
C ARG A 25 16.83 0.90 -12.39
N THR A 26 17.80 1.75 -12.12
CA THR A 26 19.22 1.51 -12.44
C THR A 26 20.06 1.17 -11.20
N GLY A 27 19.42 1.13 -10.04
CA GLY A 27 20.09 1.16 -8.74
C GLY A 27 20.87 -0.11 -8.40
N ALA A 28 22.04 0.08 -7.81
CA ALA A 28 22.80 -0.94 -7.11
C ALA A 28 22.49 -0.86 -5.60
N PRO A 29 22.87 -1.87 -4.78
CA PRO A 29 22.69 -1.81 -3.33
C PRO A 29 23.29 -0.56 -2.64
N ALA A 30 24.32 0.04 -3.24
CA ALA A 30 24.89 1.31 -2.78
C ALA A 30 23.89 2.48 -2.89
N THR A 31 23.14 2.58 -3.99
CA THR A 31 22.10 3.61 -4.19
C THR A 31 21.07 3.57 -3.08
N ALA A 32 20.64 2.36 -2.71
CA ALA A 32 19.64 2.20 -1.67
C ALA A 32 20.14 2.64 -0.29
N ARG A 33 21.44 2.46 0.02
CA ARG A 33 22.05 2.96 1.26
C ARG A 33 22.13 4.49 1.29
N GLU A 34 22.50 5.12 0.17
CA GLU A 34 22.56 6.58 0.06
C GLU A 34 21.16 7.20 0.20
N LEU A 35 20.16 6.63 -0.48
CA LEU A 35 18.75 7.02 -0.30
C LEU A 35 18.28 6.82 1.14
N ALA A 36 18.68 5.72 1.79
CA ALA A 36 18.28 5.43 3.17
C ALA A 36 18.90 6.42 4.18
N SER A 37 20.07 7.01 3.90
CA SER A 37 20.65 8.05 4.74
C SER A 37 19.92 9.39 4.63
N MET A 38 19.26 9.67 3.50
CA MET A 38 18.49 10.92 3.32
C MET A 38 17.25 10.97 4.22
N PHE A 39 16.79 9.82 4.74
CA PHE A 39 15.65 9.73 5.65
C PHE A 39 15.86 10.44 7.00
N ALA A 40 17.09 10.89 7.31
CA ALA A 40 17.39 11.65 8.52
C ALA A 40 17.06 13.14 8.41
N SER A 41 16.78 13.64 7.20
CA SER A 41 16.50 15.04 6.93
C SER A 41 14.99 15.34 6.92
N GLU A 42 14.61 16.55 7.30
CA GLU A 42 13.22 17.01 7.17
C GLU A 42 12.89 17.30 5.71
N HIS A 43 11.82 16.66 5.22
CA HIS A 43 11.34 16.77 3.84
C HIS A 43 9.82 16.78 3.80
N THR A 44 9.27 17.10 2.63
CA THR A 44 7.82 17.03 2.41
C THR A 44 7.28 15.59 2.57
N ALA A 45 5.99 15.46 2.88
CA ALA A 45 5.33 14.15 2.97
C ALA A 45 5.35 13.42 1.62
N GLU A 46 5.13 14.14 0.51
CA GLU A 46 5.22 13.59 -0.85
C GLU A 46 6.61 13.00 -1.13
N TRP A 47 7.66 13.73 -0.75
CA TRP A 47 9.02 13.25 -0.88
C TRP A 47 9.29 12.02 -0.03
N SER A 48 8.83 12.04 1.23
CA SER A 48 9.03 10.93 2.17
C SER A 48 8.33 9.66 1.69
N ASP A 49 7.10 9.77 1.19
CA ASP A 49 6.37 8.64 0.60
C ASP A 49 7.09 8.07 -0.62
N ALA A 50 7.55 8.94 -1.52
CA ALA A 50 8.25 8.53 -2.72
C ALA A 50 9.59 7.84 -2.39
N LEU A 51 10.35 8.39 -1.44
CA LEU A 51 11.60 7.81 -0.97
C LEU A 51 11.36 6.44 -0.31
N VAL A 52 10.37 6.32 0.56
CA VAL A 52 10.02 5.04 1.20
C VAL A 52 9.63 4.01 0.15
N LEU A 53 8.78 4.37 -0.82
CA LEU A 53 8.43 3.48 -1.93
C LEU A 53 9.66 3.04 -2.74
N ALA A 54 10.61 3.96 -2.98
CA ALA A 54 11.84 3.67 -3.68
C ALA A 54 12.72 2.68 -2.91
N LEU A 55 12.91 2.90 -1.60
CA LEU A 55 13.70 2.02 -0.72
C LEU A 55 13.11 0.63 -0.61
N LEU A 56 11.79 0.57 -0.48
CA LEU A 56 11.01 -0.66 -0.56
C LEU A 56 11.31 -1.37 -1.88
N ARG A 57 11.05 -0.74 -3.04
CA ARG A 57 11.30 -1.34 -4.37
C ARG A 57 12.74 -1.81 -4.59
N LEU A 58 13.73 -1.18 -3.96
CA LEU A 58 15.14 -1.56 -4.04
C LEU A 58 15.51 -2.73 -3.12
N GLY A 59 14.62 -3.18 -2.23
CA GLY A 59 14.83 -4.31 -1.34
C GLY A 59 15.91 -4.06 -0.27
N ASN A 60 16.07 -2.83 0.21
CA ASN A 60 17.10 -2.50 1.19
C ASN A 60 16.72 -3.00 2.59
N ALA A 61 17.24 -4.16 2.98
CA ALA A 61 16.96 -4.80 4.27
C ALA A 61 17.19 -3.88 5.48
N ASP A 62 18.25 -3.06 5.45
CA ASP A 62 18.60 -2.14 6.53
C ASP A 62 17.56 -1.01 6.72
N ALA A 63 16.86 -0.64 5.65
CA ALA A 63 15.83 0.39 5.64
C ALA A 63 14.42 -0.15 5.89
N VAL A 64 14.14 -1.44 5.65
CA VAL A 64 12.78 -2.03 5.76
C VAL A 64 12.14 -1.77 7.12
N ALA A 65 12.89 -1.88 8.21
CA ALA A 65 12.36 -1.62 9.56
C ALA A 65 11.87 -0.17 9.72
N ARG A 66 12.64 0.80 9.21
CA ARG A 66 12.26 2.22 9.21
C ARG A 66 11.09 2.50 8.28
N CYS A 67 11.09 1.93 7.08
CA CYS A 67 9.97 2.04 6.14
C CYS A 67 8.68 1.50 6.75
N ARG A 68 8.72 0.34 7.45
CA ARG A 68 7.56 -0.21 8.16
C ARG A 68 7.07 0.72 9.27
N ALA A 69 7.97 1.32 10.04
CA ALA A 69 7.61 2.27 11.08
C ALA A 69 6.91 3.50 10.48
N TYR A 70 7.49 4.09 9.43
CA TYR A 70 6.90 5.21 8.70
C TYR A 70 5.49 4.88 8.21
N VAL A 71 5.33 3.77 7.48
CA VAL A 71 4.01 3.37 6.95
C VAL A 71 3.00 3.17 8.07
N ARG A 72 3.40 2.58 9.19
CA ARG A 72 2.51 2.40 10.35
C ARG A 72 2.01 3.73 10.91
N ASP A 73 2.89 4.72 11.00
CA ASP A 73 2.56 6.02 11.59
C ASP A 73 1.74 6.86 10.61
N GLU A 74 2.07 6.86 9.33
CA GLU A 74 1.26 7.52 8.30
C GLU A 74 -0.15 6.92 8.17
N LEU A 75 -0.29 5.59 8.28
CA LEU A 75 -1.60 4.96 8.33
C LEU A 75 -2.42 5.40 9.56
N ARG A 76 -1.79 5.61 10.73
CA ARG A 76 -2.48 6.14 11.92
C ARG A 76 -2.93 7.58 11.76
N LEU A 77 -2.21 8.35 10.94
CA LEU A 77 -2.58 9.72 10.57
C LEU A 77 -3.58 9.77 9.41
N HIS A 78 -4.00 8.61 8.91
CA HIS A 78 -4.91 8.45 7.78
C HIS A 78 -4.36 9.09 6.49
N HIS A 79 -3.03 9.21 6.38
CA HIS A 79 -2.36 9.79 5.22
C HIS A 79 -2.49 8.86 4.01
N PRO A 80 -3.14 9.29 2.91
CA PRO A 80 -3.41 8.38 1.81
C PRO A 80 -2.16 7.94 1.03
N GLY A 81 -1.05 8.69 1.15
CA GLY A 81 0.24 8.32 0.58
C GLY A 81 0.80 6.99 1.13
N ALA A 82 0.33 6.56 2.30
CA ALA A 82 0.72 5.29 2.90
C ALA A 82 0.11 4.06 2.22
N LEU A 83 -1.02 4.19 1.50
CA LEU A 83 -1.71 3.06 0.87
C LEU A 83 -0.84 2.36 -0.20
N PRO A 84 -0.21 3.07 -1.16
CA PRO A 84 0.76 2.45 -2.06
C PRO A 84 1.91 1.72 -1.35
N LEU A 85 2.37 2.24 -0.21
CA LEU A 85 3.45 1.66 0.57
C LEU A 85 3.00 0.36 1.25
N LEU A 86 1.80 0.37 1.84
CA LEU A 86 1.16 -0.82 2.43
C LEU A 86 0.99 -1.95 1.40
N ALA A 87 0.55 -1.62 0.19
CA ALA A 87 0.41 -2.59 -0.89
C ALA A 87 1.73 -3.29 -1.22
N TRP A 88 2.84 -2.56 -1.13
CA TRP A 88 4.16 -3.13 -1.35
C TRP A 88 4.60 -4.00 -0.17
N LEU A 89 4.35 -3.56 1.08
CA LEU A 89 4.66 -4.31 2.29
C LEU A 89 3.96 -5.67 2.39
N TYR A 90 2.79 -5.86 1.77
CA TYR A 90 2.15 -7.18 1.71
C TYR A 90 3.08 -8.25 1.13
N ARG A 91 3.97 -7.87 0.19
CA ARG A 91 4.89 -8.80 -0.49
C ARG A 91 6.11 -9.16 0.35
N GLU A 92 6.56 -8.25 1.21
CA GLU A 92 7.74 -8.47 2.04
C GLU A 92 7.42 -9.09 3.39
N SER A 93 6.33 -8.63 4.03
CA SER A 93 6.01 -8.95 5.41
C SER A 93 4.50 -9.01 5.60
N LEU A 94 3.90 -10.06 5.03
CA LEU A 94 2.45 -10.20 4.94
C LEU A 94 1.73 -10.01 6.28
N ASP A 95 2.18 -10.67 7.36
CA ASP A 95 1.46 -10.65 8.64
C ASP A 95 1.45 -9.26 9.29
N ASP A 96 2.60 -8.57 9.34
CA ASP A 96 2.70 -7.20 9.82
C ASP A 96 1.83 -6.26 8.97
N ALA A 97 1.90 -6.39 7.65
CA ALA A 97 1.16 -5.55 6.71
C ALA A 97 -0.35 -5.78 6.82
N LEU A 98 -0.80 -7.02 6.95
CA LEU A 98 -2.20 -7.36 7.21
C LEU A 98 -2.69 -6.74 8.52
N SER A 99 -1.89 -6.79 9.58
CA SER A 99 -2.25 -6.16 10.86
C SER A 99 -2.37 -4.65 10.76
N MET A 100 -1.44 -3.99 10.06
CA MET A 100 -1.49 -2.53 9.81
C MET A 100 -2.68 -2.14 8.94
N GLY A 101 -2.89 -2.86 7.83
CA GLY A 101 -4.01 -2.64 6.92
C GLY A 101 -5.35 -2.88 7.58
N ALA A 102 -5.49 -3.96 8.36
CA ALA A 102 -6.74 -4.28 9.01
C ALA A 102 -7.18 -3.19 9.99
N ARG A 103 -6.25 -2.69 10.81
CA ARG A 103 -6.53 -1.55 11.69
C ARG A 103 -6.95 -0.32 10.91
N TYR A 104 -6.19 0.05 9.88
CA TYR A 104 -6.50 1.21 9.05
C TYR A 104 -7.89 1.11 8.39
N PHE A 105 -8.22 -0.01 7.75
CA PHE A 105 -9.53 -0.20 7.11
C PHE A 105 -10.66 -0.24 8.13
N ALA A 106 -10.45 -0.83 9.31
CA ALA A 106 -11.45 -0.82 10.38
C ALA A 106 -11.74 0.61 10.87
N GLU A 107 -10.71 1.43 11.06
CA GLU A 107 -10.86 2.83 11.49
C GLU A 107 -11.54 3.70 10.42
N VAL A 108 -11.22 3.49 9.14
CA VAL A 108 -11.70 4.33 8.03
C VAL A 108 -13.07 3.92 7.51
N LEU A 109 -13.39 2.61 7.54
CA LEU A 109 -14.66 2.08 7.05
C LEU A 109 -15.67 1.79 8.16
N GLY A 110 -15.24 1.86 9.42
CA GLY A 110 -16.05 1.54 10.59
C GLY A 110 -17.26 2.46 10.78
N ALA A 111 -18.23 2.00 11.57
CA ALA A 111 -19.51 2.71 11.76
C ALA A 111 -19.35 4.08 12.43
N ALA A 112 -18.30 4.24 13.24
CA ALA A 112 -17.96 5.50 13.92
C ALA A 112 -17.07 6.43 13.09
N ALA A 113 -16.62 6.00 11.90
CA ALA A 113 -15.72 6.79 11.07
C ALA A 113 -16.45 8.02 10.51
N PRO A 114 -15.85 9.23 10.60
CA PRO A 114 -16.30 10.35 9.80
C PRO A 114 -16.15 9.94 8.33
N ARG A 115 -17.26 9.85 7.60
CA ARG A 115 -17.24 9.52 6.17
C ARG A 115 -16.70 10.70 5.38
N ASP A 116 -15.40 10.93 5.41
CA ASP A 116 -14.75 11.83 4.45
C ASP A 116 -14.90 11.21 3.04
N PRO A 117 -15.69 11.83 2.15
CA PRO A 117 -15.87 11.29 0.81
C PRO A 117 -14.56 11.21 0.02
N ARG A 118 -13.59 12.08 0.32
CA ARG A 118 -12.27 12.07 -0.34
C ARG A 118 -11.50 10.81 -0.01
N LEU A 119 -11.56 10.36 1.24
CA LEU A 119 -10.90 9.15 1.70
C LEU A 119 -11.52 7.91 1.04
N ILE A 120 -12.85 7.86 0.91
CA ILE A 120 -13.54 6.77 0.19
C ILE A 120 -13.14 6.74 -1.29
N VAL A 121 -13.09 7.89 -1.97
CA VAL A 121 -12.63 7.97 -3.36
C VAL A 121 -11.20 7.46 -3.49
N GLU A 122 -10.34 7.84 -2.55
CA GLU A 122 -8.94 7.41 -2.54
C GLU A 122 -8.79 5.91 -2.31
N LEU A 123 -9.59 5.33 -1.42
CA LEU A 123 -9.64 3.88 -1.21
C LEU A 123 -10.04 3.14 -2.49
N HIS A 124 -11.07 3.61 -3.20
CA HIS A 124 -11.46 3.03 -4.48
C HIS A 124 -10.33 3.12 -5.51
N ARG A 125 -9.61 4.25 -5.53
CA ARG A 125 -8.46 4.46 -6.42
C ARG A 125 -7.30 3.51 -6.11
N GLN A 126 -7.03 3.25 -4.83
CA GLN A 126 -5.91 2.40 -4.40
C GLN A 126 -6.26 0.91 -4.30
N LEU A 127 -7.54 0.54 -4.25
CA LEU A 127 -7.99 -0.84 -4.10
C LEU A 127 -7.36 -1.81 -5.11
N PRO A 128 -7.26 -1.50 -6.42
CA PRO A 128 -6.59 -2.40 -7.37
C PRO A 128 -5.15 -2.69 -6.96
N ARG A 129 -4.42 -1.67 -6.48
CA ARG A 129 -3.04 -1.81 -6.03
C ARG A 129 -2.93 -2.59 -4.72
N GLN A 130 -3.88 -2.44 -3.79
CA GLN A 130 -3.93 -3.29 -2.59
C GLN A 130 -4.10 -4.76 -2.97
N LEU A 131 -5.03 -5.05 -3.89
CA LEU A 131 -5.27 -6.39 -4.40
C LEU A 131 -4.06 -6.94 -5.17
N ASP A 132 -3.35 -6.13 -5.96
CA ASP A 132 -2.08 -6.54 -6.58
C ASP A 132 -1.02 -6.96 -5.57
N GLY A 133 -0.96 -6.27 -4.42
CA GLY A 133 -0.04 -6.58 -3.33
C GLY A 133 -0.37 -7.92 -2.69
N LEU A 134 -1.63 -8.10 -2.29
CA LEU A 134 -2.13 -9.30 -1.63
C LEU A 134 -2.12 -10.53 -2.55
N LEU A 135 -2.64 -10.39 -3.76
CA LEU A 135 -2.75 -11.49 -4.73
C LEU A 135 -1.40 -11.92 -5.31
N ALA A 136 -0.39 -11.04 -5.26
CA ALA A 136 0.99 -11.46 -5.58
C ALA A 136 1.54 -12.47 -4.56
N VAL A 137 0.99 -12.50 -3.34
CA VAL A 137 1.33 -13.50 -2.33
C VAL A 137 0.38 -14.69 -2.41
N SER A 138 -0.93 -14.46 -2.25
CA SER A 138 -1.95 -15.51 -2.31
C SER A 138 -3.38 -14.95 -2.39
N THR A 139 -4.34 -15.76 -2.85
CA THR A 139 -5.76 -15.42 -2.74
C THR A 139 -6.24 -15.40 -1.29
N SER A 140 -5.66 -16.23 -0.41
CA SER A 140 -6.01 -16.25 1.02
C SER A 140 -5.64 -14.95 1.73
N ALA A 141 -4.57 -14.27 1.34
CA ALA A 141 -4.18 -12.99 1.93
C ALA A 141 -5.30 -11.92 1.87
N VAL A 142 -6.09 -11.90 0.78
CA VAL A 142 -7.23 -10.99 0.67
C VAL A 142 -8.32 -11.35 1.68
N LEU A 143 -8.57 -12.64 1.87
CA LEU A 143 -9.56 -13.12 2.83
C LEU A 143 -9.10 -12.88 4.27
N ASP A 144 -7.82 -13.10 4.57
CA ASP A 144 -7.24 -12.83 5.88
C ASP A 144 -7.35 -11.34 6.25
N LEU A 145 -7.19 -10.43 5.27
CA LEU A 145 -7.42 -9.00 5.49
C LEU A 145 -8.88 -8.73 5.86
N ILE A 146 -9.84 -9.27 5.09
CA ILE A 146 -11.27 -9.11 5.37
C ILE A 146 -11.60 -9.67 6.75
N ASP A 147 -11.09 -10.84 7.09
CA ASP A 147 -11.36 -11.52 8.36
C ASP A 147 -10.79 -10.72 9.54
N ARG A 148 -9.57 -10.17 9.42
CA ARG A 148 -8.99 -9.28 10.46
C ARG A 148 -9.72 -7.95 10.59
N VAL A 149 -10.16 -7.34 9.49
CA VAL A 149 -10.98 -6.12 9.54
C VAL A 149 -12.31 -6.42 10.21
N THR A 150 -12.95 -7.54 9.88
CA THR A 150 -14.22 -7.97 10.47
C THR A 150 -14.09 -8.22 11.98
N GLN A 151 -12.97 -8.80 12.42
CA GLN A 151 -12.69 -9.00 13.84
C GLN A 151 -12.51 -7.68 14.61
N ALA A 152 -11.96 -6.65 13.95
CA ALA A 152 -11.79 -5.33 14.55
C ALA A 152 -13.09 -4.51 14.53
N ASP A 153 -13.81 -4.52 13.41
CA ASP A 153 -15.11 -3.90 13.21
C ASP A 153 -15.89 -4.67 12.13
N GLU A 154 -16.98 -5.32 12.55
CA GLU A 154 -17.81 -6.16 11.68
C GLU A 154 -18.45 -5.37 10.53
N ALA A 155 -18.84 -4.11 10.77
CA ALA A 155 -19.41 -3.25 9.74
C ALA A 155 -18.33 -2.85 8.72
N ALA A 156 -17.13 -2.49 9.18
CA ALA A 156 -16.00 -2.22 8.31
C ALA A 156 -15.65 -3.43 7.43
N GLY A 157 -15.66 -4.63 8.00
CA GLY A 157 -15.39 -5.89 7.29
C GLY A 157 -16.36 -6.11 6.13
N ARG A 158 -17.66 -5.90 6.37
CA ARG A 158 -18.70 -5.95 5.32
C ARG A 158 -18.48 -4.90 4.23
N VAL A 159 -18.15 -3.66 4.59
CA VAL A 159 -17.90 -2.60 3.61
C VAL A 159 -16.68 -2.95 2.75
N LEU A 160 -15.58 -3.39 3.36
CA LEU A 160 -14.38 -3.79 2.64
C LEU A 160 -14.66 -4.95 1.68
N ALA A 161 -15.36 -5.98 2.14
CA ALA A 161 -15.77 -7.12 1.32
C ALA A 161 -16.62 -6.67 0.12
N ALA A 162 -17.57 -5.76 0.32
CA ALA A 162 -18.40 -5.21 -0.74
C ALA A 162 -17.58 -4.41 -1.77
N LEU A 163 -16.64 -3.57 -1.32
CA LEU A 163 -15.75 -2.80 -2.19
C LEU A 163 -14.89 -3.71 -3.07
N ILE A 164 -14.33 -4.77 -2.48
CA ILE A 164 -13.56 -5.78 -3.22
C ILE A 164 -14.45 -6.50 -4.22
N ALA A 165 -15.64 -6.96 -3.80
CA ALA A 165 -16.58 -7.64 -4.69
C ALA A 165 -17.01 -6.77 -5.87
N GLU A 166 -17.30 -5.48 -5.63
CA GLU A 166 -17.64 -4.52 -6.67
C GLU A 166 -16.48 -4.38 -7.68
N HIS A 167 -15.25 -4.25 -7.19
CA HIS A 167 -14.07 -4.18 -8.06
C HIS A 167 -13.90 -5.44 -8.91
N LEU A 168 -14.03 -6.62 -8.29
CA LEU A 168 -13.90 -7.92 -8.95
C LEU A 168 -14.98 -8.19 -10.01
N ALA A 169 -16.15 -7.56 -9.90
CA ALA A 169 -17.22 -7.65 -10.89
C ALA A 169 -16.87 -6.93 -12.21
N ARG A 170 -15.91 -6.01 -12.19
CA ARG A 170 -15.52 -5.21 -13.36
C ARG A 170 -14.69 -6.03 -14.36
N PRO A 171 -14.90 -5.89 -15.68
CA PRO A 171 -14.12 -6.62 -16.70
C PRO A 171 -12.61 -6.44 -16.57
N GLU A 172 -12.17 -5.25 -16.16
CA GLU A 172 -10.76 -4.89 -15.99
C GLU A 172 -10.10 -5.73 -14.89
N ALA A 173 -10.83 -6.10 -13.83
CA ALA A 173 -10.30 -6.95 -12.76
C ALA A 173 -10.01 -8.36 -13.28
N ARG A 174 -10.85 -8.91 -14.17
CA ARG A 174 -10.59 -10.20 -14.82
C ARG A 174 -9.39 -10.15 -15.76
N ALA A 175 -9.22 -9.05 -16.50
CA ALA A 175 -8.05 -8.85 -17.35
C ALA A 175 -6.76 -8.73 -16.52
N ARG A 176 -6.84 -8.10 -15.35
CA ARG A 176 -5.69 -7.85 -14.46
C ARG A 176 -5.27 -9.07 -13.64
N PHE A 177 -6.21 -9.74 -12.99
CA PHE A 177 -5.95 -10.80 -12.01
C PHE A 177 -6.22 -12.22 -12.54
N GLY A 178 -6.83 -12.33 -13.72
CA GLY A 178 -7.25 -13.59 -14.31
C GLY A 178 -8.61 -14.07 -13.80
N GLY A 179 -9.44 -14.60 -14.71
CA GLY A 179 -10.82 -14.98 -14.42
C GLY A 179 -10.98 -16.04 -13.31
N ARG A 180 -10.01 -16.95 -13.17
CA ARG A 180 -10.04 -17.99 -12.12
C ARG A 180 -9.87 -17.40 -10.71
N ALA A 181 -8.88 -16.52 -10.52
CA ALA A 181 -8.62 -15.89 -9.23
C ALA A 181 -9.78 -14.99 -8.82
N VAL A 182 -10.31 -14.20 -9.77
CA VAL A 182 -11.50 -13.37 -9.57
C VAL A 182 -12.72 -14.21 -9.18
N GLY A 183 -12.94 -15.34 -9.86
CA GLY A 183 -14.04 -16.25 -9.57
C GLY A 183 -13.94 -16.85 -8.16
N ALA A 184 -12.79 -17.41 -7.82
CA ALA A 184 -12.55 -18.03 -6.50
C ALA A 184 -12.69 -17.02 -5.35
N LEU A 185 -12.11 -15.82 -5.52
CA LEU A 185 -12.17 -14.77 -4.51
C LEU A 185 -13.60 -14.21 -4.36
N GLY A 186 -14.30 -13.99 -5.47
CA GLY A 186 -15.69 -13.51 -5.45
C GLY A 186 -16.64 -14.50 -4.78
N GLU A 187 -16.45 -15.80 -5.01
CA GLU A 187 -17.22 -16.85 -4.32
C GLU A 187 -16.90 -16.91 -2.83
N ALA A 188 -15.61 -16.88 -2.47
CA ALA A 188 -15.16 -16.90 -1.07
C ALA A 188 -15.62 -15.68 -0.25
N ILE A 189 -15.73 -14.50 -0.89
CA ILE A 189 -16.30 -13.30 -0.28
C ILE A 189 -17.81 -13.46 -0.08
N ARG A 190 -18.52 -13.98 -1.09
CA ARG A 190 -19.97 -14.17 -1.01
C ARG A 190 -20.36 -15.13 0.13
N LEU A 191 -19.58 -16.20 0.33
CA LEU A 191 -19.78 -17.16 1.42
C LEU A 191 -19.55 -16.58 2.83
N ARG A 192 -18.80 -15.47 2.95
CA ARG A 192 -18.54 -14.77 4.22
C ARG A 192 -19.54 -13.67 4.53
N ALA A 193 -20.21 -13.14 3.50
CA ALA A 193 -21.12 -12.00 3.62
C ALA A 193 -22.59 -12.40 3.79
N GLY A 194 -22.92 -13.70 3.61
CA GLY A 194 -24.24 -14.27 3.89
C GLY A 194 -24.29 -14.96 5.23
#